data_AF-A0A7S0BYT9-F1
#
_entry.id   AF-A0A7S0BYT9-F1
#
_cell.length_a   1.000
_cell.length_b   1.000
_cell.length_c   1.000
_cell.angle_alpha   90.00
_cell.angle_beta   90.00
_cell.angle_gamma   90.00
#
_symmetry.space_group_name_H-M   'P 1'
#
loop_
_entity.id
_entity.type
_entity.pdbx_description
1 polymer ?
#
loop_
_entity_poly.entity_id
_entity_poly.type
_entity_poly.pdbx_seq_one_letter_code
_entity_poly.pdbx_strand_id
1 'polypeptide(L)'
;MYKFSVRVVYFLNSIMPLFFCVYDQNTFIYLKYGRLGSNELIEKVCENLRASGKNPYPIPVGGSNQLGTWGYIDGVDELQHQLKAENVQLDHVVFASGSGGTATGIALGMNLSSNHYGFRIPTIHPVGVCDDPPYFHRVLSEIASEMGYSFDDGQVSSSSSIPHTTVHQGKNLGYAQSTTDELEFITQFASDTGIVLDPVYSGKALYHFITHVIPSNSEIFRGKNILFWHTGGSLGMYEKESMIVNELDKVSTVNRLDAYNKL
;
A
#
# COMPACT_ATOMS: atom_id res chain seq x y z
N MET A 1 -8.70 14.54 23.63
CA MET A 1 -9.20 13.71 22.51
C MET A 1 -10.36 14.47 21.87
N TYR A 2 -10.13 15.18 20.76
CA TYR A 2 -11.19 15.91 20.06
C TYR A 2 -12.10 14.91 19.34
N LYS A 3 -13.36 14.79 19.78
CA LYS A 3 -14.36 14.02 19.04
C LYS A 3 -14.92 14.90 17.94
N PHE A 4 -14.49 14.68 16.71
CA PHE A 4 -15.13 15.27 15.54
C PHE A 4 -16.40 14.47 15.23
N SER A 5 -17.55 15.14 15.20
CA SER A 5 -18.80 14.53 14.72
C SER A 5 -18.85 14.63 13.20
N VAL A 6 -18.16 13.72 12.51
CA VAL A 6 -18.12 13.66 11.03
C VAL A 6 -18.98 12.50 10.56
N ARG A 7 -19.79 12.73 9.50
CA ARG A 7 -20.45 11.65 8.77
C ARG A 7 -19.50 11.16 7.67
N VAL A 8 -19.19 9.87 7.68
CA VAL A 8 -18.26 9.26 6.72
C VAL A 8 -19.04 8.51 5.67
N VAL A 9 -18.56 8.64 4.43
CA VAL A 9 -19.20 8.13 3.22
C VAL A 9 -18.22 7.16 2.57
N TYR A 10 -18.53 5.86 2.62
CA TYR A 10 -17.64 4.83 2.09
C TYR A 10 -18.07 4.35 0.71
N PHE A 11 -17.10 4.14 -0.18
CA PHE A 11 -17.28 3.46 -1.45
C PHE A 11 -16.70 2.05 -1.34
N LEU A 12 -17.57 1.04 -1.32
CA LEU A 12 -17.16 -0.36 -1.33
C LEU A 12 -17.42 -0.95 -2.72
N ASN A 13 -16.45 -1.68 -3.26
CA ASN A 13 -16.62 -2.44 -4.49
C ASN A 13 -16.84 -3.92 -4.17
N SER A 14 -17.89 -4.51 -4.77
CA SER A 14 -18.22 -5.93 -4.98
C SER A 14 -17.95 -7.03 -3.95
N ILE A 15 -17.37 -6.78 -2.77
CA ILE A 15 -17.15 -7.80 -1.72
C ILE A 15 -18.46 -8.11 -0.96
N MET A 16 -19.46 -7.25 -1.09
CA MET A 16 -20.86 -7.56 -0.80
C MET A 16 -21.66 -7.26 -2.06
N PRO A 17 -22.72 -8.02 -2.40
CA PRO A 17 -23.65 -7.69 -3.50
C PRO A 17 -24.50 -6.43 -3.21
N LEU A 18 -23.94 -5.46 -2.48
CA LEU A 18 -24.55 -4.21 -2.07
C LEU A 18 -23.86 -3.07 -2.83
N PHE A 19 -24.53 -2.64 -3.89
CA PHE A 19 -24.22 -1.48 -4.71
C PHE A 19 -24.54 -0.14 -4.00
N PHE A 20 -23.98 0.09 -2.81
CA PHE A 20 -24.41 1.21 -1.99
C PHE A 20 -23.24 2.03 -1.45
N CYS A 21 -23.29 3.33 -1.70
CA CYS A 21 -22.59 4.34 -0.90
C CYS A 21 -23.55 4.77 0.22
N VAL A 22 -23.27 4.39 1.46
CA VAL A 22 -24.05 4.80 2.63
C VAL A 22 -23.55 6.16 3.09
N TYR A 23 -24.32 7.21 2.82
CA TYR A 23 -24.03 8.57 3.27
C TYR A 23 -24.59 8.84 4.67
N ASP A 24 -25.77 8.29 4.96
CA ASP A 24 -26.39 8.14 6.29
C ASP A 24 -27.51 7.07 6.22
N GLN A 25 -28.25 6.85 7.32
CA GLN A 25 -29.34 5.85 7.40
C GLN A 25 -30.40 5.99 6.28
N ASN A 26 -30.49 7.13 5.60
CA ASN A 26 -31.56 7.46 4.64
C ASN A 26 -31.07 7.85 3.24
N THR A 27 -29.75 7.94 2.99
CA THR A 27 -29.21 8.44 1.73
C THR A 27 -28.26 7.41 1.10
N PHE A 28 -28.69 6.88 -0.05
CA PHE A 28 -27.92 5.93 -0.84
C PHE A 28 -27.54 6.56 -2.18
N ILE A 29 -26.25 6.71 -2.45
CA ILE A 29 -25.76 7.18 -3.75
C ILE A 29 -25.29 5.96 -4.56
N TYR A 30 -25.98 5.69 -5.68
CA TYR A 30 -25.64 4.60 -6.59
C TYR A 30 -24.73 5.09 -7.71
N LEU A 31 -23.49 4.65 -7.72
CA LEU A 31 -22.54 4.98 -8.78
C LEU A 31 -21.70 3.74 -9.13
N LYS A 32 -21.51 3.50 -10.43
CA LYS A 32 -20.73 2.35 -10.92
C LYS A 32 -19.25 2.69 -10.96
N TYR A 33 -18.49 2.15 -10.01
CA TYR A 33 -17.04 2.31 -9.88
C TYR A 33 -16.27 2.03 -11.18
N GLY A 34 -16.60 0.95 -11.88
CA GLY A 34 -15.87 0.49 -13.08
C GLY A 34 -15.96 1.39 -14.33
N ARG A 35 -16.77 2.47 -14.34
CA ARG A 35 -16.92 3.35 -15.51
C ARG A 35 -16.23 4.71 -15.38
N LEU A 36 -16.07 5.23 -14.16
CA LEU A 36 -15.64 6.61 -13.91
C LEU A 36 -14.27 6.67 -13.19
N GLY A 37 -13.79 5.54 -12.67
CA GLY A 37 -12.64 5.55 -11.76
C GLY A 37 -13.00 6.18 -10.41
N SER A 38 -12.09 6.01 -9.45
CA SER A 38 -12.32 6.35 -8.05
C SER A 38 -12.36 7.85 -7.75
N ASN A 39 -11.47 8.64 -8.36
CA ASN A 39 -11.39 10.08 -8.08
C ASN A 39 -12.58 10.83 -8.70
N GLU A 40 -12.96 10.51 -9.94
CA GLU A 40 -14.15 11.11 -10.59
C GLU A 40 -15.44 10.76 -9.80
N LEU A 41 -15.48 9.55 -9.23
CA LEU A 41 -16.57 9.12 -8.36
C LEU A 41 -16.67 9.97 -7.08
N ILE A 42 -15.54 10.21 -6.42
CA ILE A 42 -15.46 11.06 -5.22
C ILE A 42 -15.93 12.48 -5.55
N GLU A 43 -15.48 13.03 -6.69
CA GLU A 43 -15.86 14.38 -7.14
C GLU A 43 -17.37 14.50 -7.36
N LYS A 44 -17.99 13.58 -8.11
CA LYS A 44 -19.44 13.57 -8.35
C LYS A 44 -20.26 13.47 -7.07
N VAL A 45 -19.81 12.68 -6.10
CA VAL A 45 -20.47 12.63 -4.79
C VAL A 45 -20.31 13.95 -4.06
N CYS A 46 -19.12 14.54 -4.07
CA CYS A 46 -18.92 15.86 -3.45
C CYS A 46 -19.81 16.94 -4.08
N GLU A 47 -19.96 16.95 -5.41
CA GLU A 47 -20.87 17.86 -6.12
C GLU A 47 -22.32 17.69 -5.68
N ASN A 48 -22.83 16.46 -5.65
CA ASN A 48 -24.20 16.17 -5.20
C ASN A 48 -24.44 16.60 -3.74
N LEU A 49 -23.45 16.39 -2.88
CA LEU A 49 -23.53 16.79 -1.47
C LEU A 49 -23.50 18.31 -1.31
N ARG A 50 -22.64 19.01 -2.06
CA ARG A 50 -22.63 20.48 -2.09
C ARG A 50 -23.96 21.05 -2.59
N ALA A 51 -24.53 20.45 -3.64
CA ALA A 51 -25.86 20.83 -4.16
C ALA A 51 -26.98 20.65 -3.11
N SER A 52 -26.79 19.73 -2.17
CA SER A 52 -27.70 19.48 -1.05
C SER A 52 -27.40 20.30 0.21
N GLY A 53 -26.57 21.35 0.10
CA GLY A 53 -26.20 22.25 1.20
C GLY A 53 -25.23 21.66 2.22
N LYS A 54 -24.48 20.61 1.86
CA LYS A 54 -23.46 19.98 2.72
C LYS A 54 -22.06 20.51 2.40
N ASN A 55 -21.12 20.29 3.32
CA ASN A 55 -19.71 20.64 3.16
C ASN A 55 -18.82 19.38 3.16
N PRO A 56 -18.72 18.65 2.03
CA PRO A 56 -17.94 17.41 1.97
C PRO A 56 -16.44 17.70 1.89
N TYR A 57 -15.65 16.85 2.56
CA TYR A 57 -14.19 16.81 2.43
C TYR A 57 -13.78 15.56 1.64
N PRO A 58 -13.24 15.69 0.42
CA PRO A 58 -12.85 14.55 -0.38
C PRO A 58 -11.57 13.91 0.18
N ILE A 59 -11.61 12.60 0.40
CA ILE A 59 -10.42 11.80 0.73
C ILE A 59 -10.12 10.95 -0.51
N PRO A 60 -8.97 11.16 -1.19
CA PRO A 60 -8.62 10.42 -2.40
C PRO A 60 -8.32 8.95 -2.07
N VAL A 61 -8.20 8.12 -3.10
CA VAL A 61 -7.86 6.70 -2.93
C VAL A 61 -6.59 6.52 -2.09
N GLY A 62 -6.70 5.69 -1.06
CA GLY A 62 -5.61 5.42 -0.12
C GLY A 62 -5.19 6.62 0.71
N GLY A 63 -5.94 7.74 0.70
CA GLY A 63 -5.55 8.98 1.36
C GLY A 63 -4.32 9.65 0.72
N SER A 64 -3.97 9.28 -0.51
CA SER A 64 -2.75 9.75 -1.19
C SER A 64 -2.88 11.18 -1.68
N ASN A 65 -2.51 12.12 -0.80
CA ASN A 65 -2.33 13.53 -1.07
C ASN A 65 -1.29 14.12 -0.10
N GLN A 66 -0.99 15.41 -0.22
CA GLN A 66 -0.08 16.11 0.70
C GLN A 66 -0.39 15.90 2.20
N LEU A 67 -1.67 15.82 2.60
CA LEU A 67 -2.06 15.72 4.01
C LEU A 67 -1.91 14.29 4.53
N GLY A 68 -2.42 13.31 3.80
CA GLY A 68 -2.34 11.90 4.20
C GLY A 68 -0.92 11.36 4.20
N THR A 69 -0.02 11.97 3.41
CA THR A 69 1.40 11.61 3.35
C THR A 69 2.13 11.85 4.67
N TRP A 70 1.72 12.84 5.48
CA TRP A 70 2.31 13.11 6.79
C TRP A 70 2.24 11.92 7.74
N GLY A 71 1.20 11.08 7.66
CA GLY A 71 1.09 9.90 8.52
C GLY A 71 2.25 8.92 8.35
N TYR A 72 2.78 8.77 7.13
CA TYR A 72 3.95 7.93 6.89
C TYR A 72 5.28 8.64 7.18
N ILE A 73 5.33 9.98 7.14
CA ILE A 73 6.49 10.73 7.64
C ILE A 73 6.61 10.56 9.15
N ASP A 74 5.50 10.71 9.88
CA ASP A 74 5.45 10.45 11.33
C ASP A 74 5.79 8.98 11.64
N GLY A 75 5.31 8.04 10.83
CA GLY A 75 5.69 6.63 10.95
C GLY A 75 7.19 6.39 10.76
N VAL A 76 7.84 7.11 9.84
CA VAL A 76 9.31 7.05 9.71
C VAL A 76 9.99 7.63 10.94
N ASP A 77 9.49 8.72 11.52
CA ASP A 77 10.05 9.27 12.76
C ASP A 77 9.97 8.26 13.92
N GLU A 78 8.84 7.55 14.06
CA GLU A 78 8.70 6.46 15.02
C GLU A 78 9.71 5.33 14.76
N LEU A 79 9.84 4.90 13.50
CA LEU A 79 10.81 3.87 13.12
C LEU A 79 12.25 4.31 13.43
N GLN A 80 12.63 5.55 13.15
CA GLN A 80 14.00 6.04 13.39
C GLN A 80 14.34 6.05 14.88
N HIS A 81 13.39 6.39 15.75
CA HIS A 81 13.56 6.24 17.19
C HIS A 81 13.83 4.79 17.60
N GLN A 82 13.06 3.84 17.06
CA GLN A 82 13.24 2.40 17.33
C GLN A 82 14.60 1.90 16.83
N LEU A 83 14.99 2.24 15.59
CA LEU A 83 16.28 1.88 15.02
C LEU A 83 17.46 2.44 15.82
N LYS A 84 17.35 3.68 16.32
CA LYS A 84 18.36 4.30 17.18
C LYS A 84 18.48 3.60 18.53
N ALA A 85 17.35 3.22 19.14
CA ALA A 85 17.35 2.48 20.40
C ALA A 85 18.02 1.11 20.27
N GLU A 86 17.77 0.41 19.16
CA GLU A 86 18.33 -0.91 18.86
C GLU A 86 19.72 -0.85 18.20
N ASN A 87 20.23 0.35 17.89
CA ASN A 87 21.47 0.57 17.13
C ASN A 87 21.50 -0.21 15.80
N VAL A 88 20.36 -0.27 15.10
CA VAL A 88 20.20 -0.95 13.82
C VAL A 88 20.20 0.07 12.71
N GLN A 89 21.09 -0.10 11.75
CA GLN A 89 21.07 0.67 10.51
C GLN A 89 20.45 -0.15 9.38
N LEU A 90 19.44 0.42 8.71
CA LEU A 90 18.84 -0.16 7.52
C LEU A 90 19.66 0.16 6.27
N ASP A 91 19.70 -0.80 5.35
CA ASP A 91 20.25 -0.62 4.00
C ASP A 91 19.13 -0.54 2.95
N HIS A 92 18.01 -1.23 3.19
CA HIS A 92 16.86 -1.30 2.27
C HIS A 92 15.52 -1.23 3.02
N VAL A 93 14.53 -0.58 2.41
CA VAL A 93 13.15 -0.53 2.89
C VAL A 93 12.22 -0.91 1.74
N VAL A 94 11.34 -1.88 1.94
CA VAL A 94 10.49 -2.49 0.91
C VAL A 94 9.04 -2.48 1.37
N PHE A 95 8.12 -2.13 0.46
CA PHE A 95 6.68 -2.14 0.74
C PHE A 95 5.84 -2.12 -0.53
N ALA A 96 4.56 -2.44 -0.40
CA ALA A 96 3.59 -2.32 -1.49
C ALA A 96 3.24 -0.85 -1.78
N SER A 97 3.13 -0.48 -3.06
CA SER A 97 2.67 0.82 -3.52
C SER A 97 1.42 0.68 -4.40
N GLY A 98 0.35 1.38 -4.00
CA GLY A 98 -0.92 1.46 -4.73
C GLY A 98 -1.19 2.87 -5.27
N SER A 99 -1.70 3.76 -4.43
CA SER A 99 -1.99 5.15 -4.83
C SER A 99 -0.87 6.17 -4.56
N GLY A 100 0.29 5.73 -4.07
CA GLY A 100 1.51 6.54 -3.98
C GLY A 100 1.80 7.24 -2.64
N GLY A 101 0.80 7.58 -1.83
CA GLY A 101 0.98 8.34 -0.58
C GLY A 101 1.90 7.68 0.44
N THR A 102 1.78 6.36 0.63
CA THR A 102 2.72 5.58 1.46
C THR A 102 4.16 5.70 0.96
N ALA A 103 4.35 5.54 -0.35
CA ALA A 103 5.68 5.58 -0.94
C ALA A 103 6.31 6.97 -0.84
N THR A 104 5.54 8.01 -1.11
CA THR A 104 5.99 9.40 -0.95
C THR A 104 6.34 9.68 0.51
N GLY A 105 5.49 9.31 1.46
CA GLY A 105 5.71 9.60 2.87
C GLY A 105 6.91 8.89 3.46
N ILE A 106 7.08 7.59 3.15
CA ILE A 106 8.26 6.85 3.58
C ILE A 106 9.53 7.42 2.93
N ALA A 107 9.50 7.69 1.61
CA ALA A 107 10.68 8.19 0.92
C ALA A 107 11.09 9.58 1.42
N LEU A 108 10.14 10.51 1.57
CA LEU A 108 10.41 11.84 2.14
C LEU A 108 10.89 11.72 3.59
N GLY A 109 10.19 10.96 4.44
CA GLY A 109 10.56 10.77 5.84
C GLY A 109 11.98 10.23 6.00
N MET A 110 12.38 9.25 5.19
CA MET A 110 13.74 8.69 5.22
C MET A 110 14.80 9.70 4.80
N ASN A 111 14.52 10.49 3.75
CA ASN A 111 15.44 11.55 3.30
C ASN A 111 15.59 12.65 4.38
N LEU A 112 14.49 13.08 4.99
CA LEU A 112 14.45 14.14 6.01
C LEU A 112 15.10 13.73 7.34
N SER A 113 14.95 12.46 7.74
CA SER A 113 15.39 11.97 9.05
C SER A 113 16.90 11.70 9.15
N SER A 114 17.60 11.50 8.03
CA SER A 114 19.02 11.11 8.00
C SER A 114 19.94 12.02 8.82
N ASN A 115 19.86 13.34 8.63
CA ASN A 115 20.66 14.32 9.37
C ASN A 115 20.29 14.40 10.85
N HIS A 116 19.04 14.11 11.20
CA HIS A 116 18.56 14.21 12.58
C HIS A 116 19.01 13.01 13.43
N TYR A 117 18.95 11.81 12.87
CA TYR A 117 19.26 10.57 13.59
C TYR A 117 20.69 10.07 13.37
N GLY A 118 21.39 10.57 12.34
CA GLY A 118 22.76 10.16 12.01
C GLY A 118 22.86 8.85 11.25
N PHE A 119 21.74 8.34 10.73
CA PHE A 119 21.70 7.15 9.87
C PHE A 119 21.88 7.50 8.40
N ARG A 120 22.50 6.60 7.63
CA ARG A 120 22.50 6.73 6.16
C ARG A 120 21.09 6.45 5.64
N ILE A 121 20.71 7.13 4.56
CA ILE A 121 19.41 6.90 3.89
C ILE A 121 19.44 5.51 3.24
N PRO A 122 18.50 4.60 3.56
CA PRO A 122 18.42 3.30 2.91
C PRO A 122 17.90 3.45 1.47
N THR A 123 18.10 2.42 0.65
CA THR A 123 17.40 2.36 -0.65
C THR A 123 15.94 2.02 -0.41
N ILE A 124 15.04 2.82 -0.96
CA ILE A 124 13.58 2.67 -0.82
C ILE A 124 13.05 1.93 -2.05
N HIS A 125 12.31 0.85 -1.82
CA HIS A 125 11.78 -0.06 -2.84
C HIS A 125 10.25 -0.10 -2.79
N PRO A 126 9.54 0.91 -3.32
CA PRO A 126 8.11 0.81 -3.53
C PRO A 126 7.84 -0.23 -4.62
N VAL A 127 7.08 -1.27 -4.31
CA VAL A 127 6.68 -2.29 -5.27
C VAL A 127 5.27 -1.97 -5.77
N GLY A 128 5.17 -1.52 -7.02
CA GLY A 128 3.91 -1.12 -7.64
C GLY A 128 3.00 -2.30 -7.94
N VAL A 129 1.83 -2.39 -7.29
CA VAL A 129 0.92 -3.55 -7.41
C VAL A 129 -0.28 -3.33 -8.33
N CYS A 130 -0.51 -2.11 -8.80
CA CYS A 130 -1.63 -1.77 -9.69
C CYS A 130 -1.19 -1.18 -11.04
N ASP A 131 -0.04 -0.52 -11.09
CA ASP A 131 0.43 0.24 -12.24
C ASP A 131 1.94 0.04 -12.49
N ASP A 132 2.49 0.78 -13.44
CA ASP A 132 3.89 0.65 -13.86
C ASP A 132 4.80 1.74 -13.25
N PRO A 133 6.13 1.53 -13.13
CA PRO A 133 7.06 2.50 -12.57
C PRO A 133 6.90 3.94 -13.08
N PRO A 134 6.67 4.22 -14.39
CA PRO A 134 6.44 5.59 -14.85
C PRO A 134 5.23 6.28 -14.20
N TYR A 135 4.14 5.53 -13.95
CA TYR A 135 2.99 6.04 -13.22
C TYR A 135 3.38 6.42 -11.80
N PHE A 136 4.08 5.52 -11.09
CA PHE A 136 4.52 5.73 -9.72
C PHE A 136 5.51 6.89 -9.58
N HIS A 137 6.51 7.00 -10.45
CA HIS A 137 7.43 8.13 -10.44
C HIS A 137 6.69 9.46 -10.57
N ARG A 138 5.69 9.52 -11.47
CA ARG A 138 4.87 10.72 -11.64
C ARG A 138 4.05 11.04 -10.38
N VAL A 139 3.26 10.09 -9.86
CA VAL A 139 2.38 10.38 -8.70
C VAL A 139 3.17 10.67 -7.43
N LEU A 140 4.32 10.02 -7.20
CA LEU A 140 5.18 10.32 -6.06
C LEU A 140 5.71 11.75 -6.13
N SER A 141 6.14 12.18 -7.32
CA SER A 141 6.65 13.53 -7.56
C SER A 141 5.56 14.60 -7.51
N GLU A 142 4.35 14.29 -7.99
CA GLU A 142 3.18 15.16 -7.84
C GLU A 142 2.87 15.40 -6.35
N ILE A 143 2.74 14.33 -5.56
CA ILE A 143 2.47 14.43 -4.11
C ILE A 143 3.62 15.16 -3.39
N ALA A 144 4.89 14.86 -3.71
CA ALA A 144 6.02 15.55 -3.11
C ALA A 144 6.03 17.05 -3.43
N SER A 145 5.70 17.42 -4.67
CA SER A 145 5.57 18.81 -5.11
C SER A 145 4.46 19.56 -4.36
N GLU A 146 3.30 18.93 -4.17
CA GLU A 146 2.22 19.48 -3.33
C GLU A 146 2.68 19.72 -1.88
N MET A 147 3.55 18.86 -1.35
CA MET A 147 4.16 19.05 -0.03
C MET A 147 5.27 20.11 0.01
N GLY A 148 5.57 20.76 -1.12
CA GLY A 148 6.60 21.79 -1.23
C GLY A 148 8.02 21.25 -1.49
N TYR A 149 8.15 19.97 -1.86
CA TYR A 149 9.43 19.36 -2.22
C TYR A 149 9.57 19.24 -3.73
N SER A 150 10.63 19.85 -4.27
CA SER A 150 11.03 19.67 -5.67
C SER A 150 12.44 19.10 -5.72
N PHE A 151 12.61 18.03 -6.46
CA PHE A 151 13.90 17.37 -6.67
C PHE A 151 14.42 17.76 -8.05
N ASP A 152 14.81 19.03 -8.21
CA ASP A 152 15.50 19.52 -9.40
C ASP A 152 16.99 19.63 -9.08
N ASP A 153 17.76 18.63 -9.51
CA ASP A 153 19.21 18.59 -9.30
C ASP A 153 19.99 19.11 -10.53
N GLY A 154 19.42 20.09 -11.25
CA GLY A 154 20.07 20.76 -12.39
C GLY A 154 20.40 19.88 -13.60
N GLN A 155 20.15 18.57 -13.54
CA GLN A 155 20.29 17.64 -14.65
C GLN A 155 18.91 17.13 -15.04
N VAL A 156 18.42 17.65 -16.16
CA VAL A 156 17.20 17.20 -16.83
C VAL A 156 17.43 15.79 -17.38
N SER A 157 17.27 14.79 -16.52
CA SER A 157 16.92 13.43 -16.95
C SER A 157 15.48 13.17 -16.54
N SER A 158 14.69 12.67 -17.47
CA SER A 158 13.24 12.42 -17.53
C SER A 158 12.58 11.63 -16.36
N SER A 159 13.12 11.64 -15.16
CA SER A 159 12.54 11.03 -13.96
C SER A 159 12.84 11.89 -12.74
N SER A 160 12.06 12.95 -12.52
CA SER A 160 11.92 13.53 -11.19
C SER A 160 11.45 12.41 -10.27
N SER A 161 12.35 11.88 -9.45
CA SER A 161 12.09 10.79 -8.53
C SER A 161 12.70 11.17 -7.20
N ILE A 162 11.98 10.85 -6.12
CA ILE A 162 12.47 11.11 -4.77
C ILE A 162 13.82 10.39 -4.60
N PRO A 163 14.89 11.05 -4.12
CA PRO A 163 16.21 10.44 -3.98
C PRO A 163 16.16 9.11 -3.22
N HIS A 164 17.09 8.22 -3.54
CA HIS A 164 17.20 6.87 -2.97
C HIS A 164 16.00 5.94 -3.25
N THR A 165 15.09 6.31 -4.15
CA THR A 165 13.88 5.51 -4.45
C THR A 165 14.01 4.76 -5.78
N THR A 166 13.80 3.44 -5.75
CA THR A 166 13.72 2.58 -6.95
C THR A 166 12.37 1.87 -6.96
N VAL A 167 11.51 2.21 -7.92
CA VAL A 167 10.17 1.60 -8.04
C VAL A 167 10.24 0.29 -8.82
N HIS A 168 9.56 -0.75 -8.33
CA HIS A 168 9.52 -2.09 -8.94
C HIS A 168 8.16 -2.41 -9.54
N GLN A 169 8.14 -3.25 -10.58
CA GLN A 169 6.94 -3.70 -11.26
C GLN A 169 6.35 -4.96 -10.62
N GLY A 170 5.61 -4.82 -9.52
CA GLY A 170 5.02 -5.96 -8.79
C GLY A 170 3.61 -6.37 -9.20
N LYS A 171 2.97 -5.69 -10.17
CA LYS A 171 1.54 -5.91 -10.48
C LYS A 171 1.23 -7.29 -11.08
N ASN A 172 2.18 -7.92 -11.77
CA ASN A 172 2.01 -9.20 -12.48
C ASN A 172 0.74 -9.20 -13.36
N LEU A 173 -0.24 -10.06 -13.08
CA LEU A 173 -1.52 -10.14 -13.81
C LEU A 173 -2.34 -8.84 -13.74
N GLY A 174 -2.08 -8.01 -12.73
CA GLY A 174 -2.73 -6.74 -12.51
C GLY A 174 -3.22 -6.57 -11.08
N TYR A 175 -3.91 -5.45 -10.86
CA TYR A 175 -4.49 -5.12 -9.57
C TYR A 175 -5.49 -6.20 -9.10
N ALA A 176 -5.35 -6.66 -7.85
CA ALA A 176 -6.19 -7.67 -7.22
C ALA A 176 -6.30 -9.03 -7.96
N GLN A 177 -5.42 -9.30 -8.92
CA GLN A 177 -5.37 -10.59 -9.64
C GLN A 177 -4.13 -11.37 -9.24
N SER A 178 -4.31 -12.50 -8.55
CA SER A 178 -3.20 -13.28 -8.02
C SER A 178 -2.81 -14.42 -8.95
N THR A 179 -1.51 -14.69 -9.09
CA THR A 179 -1.00 -15.93 -9.70
C THR A 179 -1.02 -17.07 -8.68
N THR A 180 -0.93 -18.32 -9.14
CA THR A 180 -0.77 -19.47 -8.24
C THR A 180 0.49 -19.34 -7.38
N ASP A 181 1.63 -18.96 -7.98
CA ASP A 181 2.89 -18.78 -7.26
C ASP A 181 2.82 -17.70 -6.17
N GLU A 182 2.08 -16.61 -6.41
CA GLU A 182 1.84 -15.58 -5.40
C GLU A 182 1.03 -16.14 -4.21
N LEU A 183 0.00 -16.94 -4.49
CA LEU A 183 -0.86 -17.54 -3.46
C LEU A 183 -0.13 -18.63 -2.66
N GLU A 184 0.67 -19.46 -3.33
CA GLU A 184 1.53 -20.45 -2.70
C GLU A 184 2.56 -19.76 -1.79
N PHE A 185 3.21 -18.69 -2.28
CA PHE A 185 4.17 -17.92 -1.50
C PHE A 185 3.56 -17.32 -0.22
N ILE A 186 2.43 -16.62 -0.30
CA ILE A 186 1.83 -16.00 0.90
C ILE A 186 1.34 -17.05 1.90
N THR A 187 0.90 -18.20 1.42
CA THR A 187 0.43 -19.31 2.25
C THR A 187 1.58 -19.96 3.00
N GLN A 188 2.68 -20.24 2.29
CA GLN A 188 3.90 -20.78 2.89
C GLN A 188 4.51 -19.77 3.87
N PHE A 189 4.61 -18.49 3.48
CA PHE A 189 5.13 -17.43 4.33
C PHE A 189 4.34 -17.31 5.64
N ALA A 190 3.01 -17.34 5.58
CA ALA A 190 2.17 -17.31 6.77
C ALA A 190 2.37 -18.54 7.65
N SER A 191 2.54 -19.72 7.05
CA SER A 191 2.79 -20.97 7.77
C SER A 191 4.15 -20.99 8.48
N ASP A 192 5.18 -20.41 7.84
CA ASP A 192 6.55 -20.40 8.36
C ASP A 192 6.78 -19.31 9.42
N THR A 193 6.12 -18.15 9.27
CA THR A 193 6.43 -16.94 10.06
C THR A 193 5.32 -16.56 11.04
N GLY A 194 4.09 -17.06 10.84
CA GLY A 194 2.91 -16.59 11.54
C GLY A 194 2.40 -15.21 11.07
N ILE A 195 3.04 -14.61 10.06
CA ILE A 195 2.67 -13.29 9.52
C ILE A 195 1.82 -13.48 8.26
N VAL A 196 0.59 -12.98 8.29
CA VAL A 196 -0.35 -13.09 7.15
C VAL A 196 -0.16 -11.92 6.20
N LEU A 197 0.17 -12.22 4.94
CA LEU A 197 0.26 -11.24 3.87
C LEU A 197 -0.97 -11.32 2.97
N ASP A 198 -1.54 -10.18 2.62
CA ASP A 198 -2.71 -10.15 1.74
C ASP A 198 -2.33 -10.38 0.26
N PRO A 199 -3.20 -11.00 -0.54
CA PRO A 199 -2.93 -11.34 -1.94
C PRO A 199 -3.03 -10.14 -2.91
N VAL A 200 -3.45 -8.97 -2.43
CA VAL A 200 -3.68 -7.77 -3.27
C VAL A 200 -2.49 -6.82 -3.22
N TYR A 201 -1.87 -6.64 -2.04
CA TYR A 201 -0.81 -5.66 -1.80
C TYR A 201 0.46 -6.29 -1.21
N SER A 202 0.47 -6.57 0.10
CA SER A 202 1.68 -6.89 0.85
C SER A 202 2.32 -8.19 0.37
N GLY A 203 1.49 -9.19 0.05
CA GLY A 203 1.92 -10.47 -0.50
C GLY A 203 2.59 -10.32 -1.86
N LYS A 204 1.97 -9.58 -2.78
CA LYS A 204 2.55 -9.29 -4.10
C LYS A 204 3.88 -8.56 -4.00
N ALA A 205 3.95 -7.56 -3.13
CA ALA A 205 5.15 -6.76 -2.95
C ALA A 205 6.32 -7.61 -2.43
N LEU A 206 6.09 -8.39 -1.37
CA LEU A 206 7.14 -9.23 -0.82
C LEU A 206 7.52 -10.38 -1.77
N TYR A 207 6.53 -11.02 -2.39
CA TYR A 207 6.74 -12.06 -3.40
C TYR A 207 7.65 -11.54 -4.51
N HIS A 208 7.29 -10.41 -5.14
CA HIS A 208 8.06 -9.85 -6.24
C HIS A 208 9.47 -9.46 -5.80
N PHE A 209 9.61 -8.86 -4.60
CA PHE A 209 10.91 -8.46 -4.09
C PHE A 209 11.84 -9.67 -3.87
N ILE A 210 11.34 -10.73 -3.23
CA ILE A 210 12.12 -11.93 -2.94
C ILE A 210 12.43 -12.75 -4.19
N THR A 211 11.49 -12.88 -5.12
CA THR A 211 11.62 -13.80 -6.27
C THR A 211 12.21 -13.15 -7.52
N HIS A 212 12.14 -11.83 -7.65
CA HIS A 212 12.63 -11.11 -8.84
C HIS A 212 13.73 -10.10 -8.49
N VAL A 213 13.50 -9.23 -7.50
CA VAL A 213 14.41 -8.13 -7.20
C VAL A 213 15.71 -8.63 -6.57
N ILE A 214 15.63 -9.43 -5.49
CA ILE A 214 16.83 -9.96 -4.82
C ILE A 214 17.69 -10.80 -5.78
N PRO A 215 17.14 -11.77 -6.55
CA PRO A 215 17.95 -12.58 -7.45
C PRO A 215 18.60 -11.79 -8.60
N SER A 216 17.96 -10.71 -9.05
CA SER A 216 18.52 -9.87 -10.12
C SER A 216 19.83 -9.17 -9.75
N ASN A 217 20.08 -8.96 -8.44
CA ASN A 217 21.31 -8.35 -7.95
C ASN A 217 21.64 -8.82 -6.51
N SER A 218 21.87 -10.12 -6.34
CA SER A 218 22.02 -10.73 -5.01
C SER A 218 23.14 -10.12 -4.14
N GLU A 219 24.22 -9.64 -4.75
CA GLU A 219 25.38 -9.11 -4.03
C GLU A 219 25.10 -7.78 -3.32
N ILE A 220 24.17 -6.94 -3.81
CA ILE A 220 23.82 -5.70 -3.11
C ILE A 220 23.01 -5.97 -1.83
N PHE A 221 22.34 -7.13 -1.72
CA PHE A 221 21.48 -7.50 -0.59
C PHE A 221 22.18 -8.39 0.44
N ARG A 222 23.31 -9.03 0.08
CA ARG A 222 24.02 -9.95 0.97
C ARG A 222 24.54 -9.23 2.21
N GLY A 223 24.17 -9.73 3.39
CA GLY A 223 24.60 -9.17 4.68
C GLY A 223 24.00 -7.79 5.00
N LYS A 224 22.90 -7.42 4.33
CA LYS A 224 22.21 -6.14 4.51
C LYS A 224 20.99 -6.26 5.41
N ASN A 225 20.70 -5.18 6.12
CA ASN A 225 19.47 -5.07 6.90
C ASN A 225 18.35 -4.56 5.99
N ILE A 226 17.36 -5.41 5.73
CA ILE A 226 16.21 -5.11 4.87
C ILE A 226 14.96 -5.05 5.74
N LEU A 227 14.30 -3.89 5.76
CA LEU A 227 12.99 -3.74 6.37
C LEU A 227 11.91 -4.00 5.33
N PHE A 228 11.06 -5.00 5.55
CA PHE A 228 9.78 -5.09 4.87
C PHE A 228 8.71 -4.40 5.72
N TRP A 229 8.17 -3.28 5.23
CA TRP A 229 7.11 -2.55 5.92
C TRP A 229 5.76 -3.16 5.56
N HIS A 230 5.22 -3.96 6.48
CA HIS A 230 3.91 -4.56 6.33
C HIS A 230 2.80 -3.49 6.47
N THR A 231 2.22 -3.03 5.36
CA THR A 231 1.23 -1.93 5.36
C THR A 231 -0.21 -2.37 5.62
N GLY A 232 -0.44 -3.66 5.83
CA GLY A 232 -1.75 -4.22 6.20
C GLY A 232 -2.37 -4.99 5.04
N GLY A 233 -3.64 -4.72 4.74
CA GLY A 233 -4.34 -5.33 3.61
C GLY A 233 -5.14 -6.59 3.95
N SER A 234 -5.23 -6.99 5.22
CA SER A 234 -5.89 -8.24 5.66
C SER A 234 -7.30 -8.45 5.11
N LEU A 235 -8.05 -7.39 4.82
CA LEU A 235 -9.38 -7.49 4.18
C LEU A 235 -9.32 -8.10 2.77
N GLY A 236 -8.19 -8.00 2.07
CA GLY A 236 -7.97 -8.65 0.77
C GLY A 236 -8.01 -10.17 0.83
N MET A 237 -7.84 -10.77 2.01
CA MET A 237 -7.95 -12.22 2.21
C MET A 237 -9.36 -12.74 1.92
N TYR A 238 -10.41 -11.96 2.24
CA TYR A 238 -11.79 -12.37 2.02
C TYR A 238 -12.14 -12.53 0.54
N GLU A 239 -11.51 -11.73 -0.34
CA GLU A 239 -11.77 -11.82 -1.78
C GLU A 239 -11.21 -13.12 -2.38
N LYS A 240 -10.13 -13.66 -1.79
CA LYS A 240 -9.41 -14.83 -2.30
C LYS A 240 -9.54 -16.05 -1.40
N GLU A 241 -10.51 -16.07 -0.48
CA GLU A 241 -10.65 -17.11 0.54
C GLU A 241 -10.58 -18.52 -0.05
N SER A 242 -11.40 -18.82 -1.06
CA SER A 242 -11.45 -20.16 -1.67
C SER A 242 -10.11 -20.57 -2.29
N MET A 243 -9.40 -19.62 -2.91
CA MET A 243 -8.09 -19.88 -3.50
C MET A 243 -7.02 -20.13 -2.43
N ILE A 244 -7.03 -19.33 -1.36
CA ILE A 244 -6.09 -19.46 -0.25
C ILE A 244 -6.34 -20.75 0.54
N VAL A 245 -7.60 -21.13 0.75
CA VAL A 245 -7.95 -22.40 1.41
C VAL A 245 -7.41 -23.59 0.62
N ASN A 246 -7.52 -23.58 -0.71
CA ASN A 246 -6.97 -24.64 -1.55
C ASN A 246 -5.46 -24.76 -1.40
N GLU A 247 -4.74 -23.64 -1.27
CA GLU A 247 -3.28 -23.64 -1.05
C GLU A 247 -2.92 -24.09 0.37
N LEU A 248 -3.67 -23.65 1.38
CA LEU A 248 -3.48 -24.07 2.77
C LEU A 248 -3.65 -25.58 2.93
N ASP A 249 -4.61 -26.19 2.24
CA ASP A 249 -4.85 -27.63 2.31
C ASP A 249 -3.68 -28.46 1.75
N LYS A 250 -2.81 -27.88 0.92
CA LYS A 250 -1.59 -28.54 0.42
C LYS A 250 -0.46 -28.57 1.45
N VAL A 251 -0.38 -27.57 2.33
CA VAL A 251 0.74 -27.38 3.27
C VAL A 251 0.37 -27.61 4.73
N SER A 252 -0.91 -27.56 5.08
CA SER A 252 -1.40 -27.74 6.44
C SER A 252 -1.23 -29.18 6.91
N THR A 253 -0.51 -29.36 8.02
CA THR A 253 -0.41 -30.64 8.73
C THR A 253 -1.56 -30.86 9.72
N VAL A 254 -2.46 -29.88 9.86
CA VAL A 254 -3.58 -29.91 10.81
C VAL A 254 -4.79 -30.56 10.16
N ASN A 255 -5.30 -31.61 10.79
CA ASN A 255 -6.60 -32.19 10.44
C ASN A 255 -7.71 -31.21 10.82
N ARG A 256 -8.41 -30.65 9.81
CA ARG A 256 -9.62 -29.86 10.05
C ARG A 256 -10.72 -30.78 10.59
N LEU A 257 -11.10 -30.58 11.84
CA LEU A 257 -12.28 -31.20 12.43
C LEU A 257 -13.49 -30.31 12.09
N ASP A 258 -14.37 -30.79 11.21
CA ASP A 258 -15.65 -30.14 10.96
C ASP A 258 -16.58 -30.38 12.16
N ALA A 259 -16.67 -29.39 13.04
CA ALA A 259 -17.56 -29.44 14.20
C ALA A 259 -19.05 -29.29 13.82
N TYR A 260 -19.37 -28.99 12.57
CA TYR A 260 -20.73 -28.68 12.10
C TYR A 260 -21.31 -29.70 11.12
N ASN A 261 -20.57 -30.76 10.73
CA ASN A 261 -21.04 -31.82 9.82
C ASN A 261 -21.69 -31.25 8.54
N LYS A 262 -21.04 -30.28 7.91
CA LYS A 262 -21.47 -29.69 6.64
C LYS A 262 -20.47 -30.05 5.55
N LEU A 263 -20.61 -31.27 5.03
CA LEU A 263 -20.12 -31.67 3.70
C LEU A 263 -21.30 -32.12 2.85
#